data_AF-A0A964QAE2-F1
#
_entry.id   AF-A0A964QAE2-F1
#
_cell.length_a   1.000
_cell.length_b   1.000
_cell.length_c   1.000
_cell.angle_alpha   90.00
_cell.angle_beta   90.00
_cell.angle_gamma   90.00
#
_symmetry.space_group_name_H-M   'P 1'
#
loop_
_entity.id
_entity.type
_entity.pdbx_description
1 polymer ?
#
loop_
_entity_poly.entity_id
_entity_poly.type
_entity_poly.pdbx_seq_one_letter_code
_entity_poly.pdbx_strand_id
1 'polypeptide(L)'
;MTKAGSPAVALGLAVLLAGCGAEAPLPEAAVTDSAPAAAAPTLAPAFDPGAVQPGDTVLGLVVISKDVQRAAAVDSVWVGNVVFEGDLVVQGVYQPHYDWPEVTAPCFHVTDPTSIARIPRFVPDEWTSTDGKTWFCFSNPEIAVELLGAPEEPRELVIALSRFQLWRQMSDAYSMAELAELIEAGPASRRTLLDP
;
A
#
# COMPACT_ATOMS: atom_id res chain seq x y z
N MET A 1 27.42 11.72 -47.72
CA MET A 1 27.72 10.38 -48.27
C MET A 1 26.46 9.53 -48.16
N THR A 2 26.18 8.81 -49.24
CA THR A 2 24.92 8.19 -49.68
C THR A 2 24.69 6.78 -49.13
N LYS A 3 23.41 6.43 -48.86
CA LYS A 3 22.66 5.18 -49.18
C LYS A 3 21.61 4.89 -48.08
N ALA A 4 20.29 4.85 -48.35
CA ALA A 4 19.49 3.88 -49.13
C ALA A 4 19.53 2.46 -48.52
N GLY A 5 18.44 1.73 -48.27
CA GLY A 5 17.00 1.90 -48.51
C GLY A 5 16.25 0.66 -47.98
N SER A 6 14.91 0.73 -47.92
CA SER A 6 13.99 -0.37 -47.54
C SER A 6 14.05 -1.57 -48.51
N PRO A 7 13.45 -2.73 -48.16
CA PRO A 7 12.05 -2.91 -48.56
C PRO A 7 11.14 -3.69 -47.58
N ALA A 8 9.85 -3.40 -47.74
CA ALA A 8 8.71 -4.07 -47.16
C ALA A 8 8.61 -5.56 -47.55
N VAL A 9 7.99 -6.37 -46.68
CA VAL A 9 7.60 -7.75 -46.97
C VAL A 9 6.08 -7.90 -46.81
N ALA A 10 5.53 -8.72 -47.69
CA ALA A 10 4.20 -8.65 -48.26
C ALA A 10 3.09 -9.41 -47.50
N LEU A 11 1.87 -9.07 -47.89
CA LEU A 11 0.60 -9.77 -47.69
C LEU A 11 0.68 -11.29 -47.91
N GLY A 12 -0.01 -12.04 -47.05
CA GLY A 12 -0.50 -13.39 -47.31
C GLY A 12 -1.98 -13.51 -46.96
N LEU A 13 -2.81 -13.75 -47.98
CA LEU A 13 -4.27 -13.94 -47.95
C LEU A 13 -4.58 -15.36 -48.44
N ALA A 14 -5.42 -16.13 -47.73
CA ALA A 14 -6.35 -17.18 -48.20
C ALA A 14 -6.76 -18.08 -47.00
N VAL A 15 -7.96 -17.93 -46.42
CA VAL A 15 -9.26 -18.54 -46.80
C VAL A 15 -9.27 -20.07 -46.69
N LEU A 16 -10.14 -20.61 -45.81
CA LEU A 16 -11.10 -21.67 -46.15
C LEU A 16 -12.25 -21.73 -45.12
N LEU A 17 -13.45 -21.80 -45.70
CA LEU A 17 -14.78 -21.81 -45.09
C LEU A 17 -15.20 -23.21 -44.62
N ALA A 18 -16.31 -23.21 -43.87
CA ALA A 18 -17.35 -24.25 -43.77
C ALA A 18 -17.33 -25.15 -42.52
N GLY A 19 -18.29 -24.85 -41.64
CA GLY A 19 -18.75 -25.71 -40.56
C GLY A 19 -20.08 -25.19 -40.02
N CYS A 20 -21.15 -25.30 -40.82
CA CYS A 20 -22.52 -25.03 -40.40
C CYS A 20 -22.99 -26.11 -39.42
N GLY A 21 -22.99 -25.80 -38.13
CA GLY A 21 -23.75 -26.49 -37.10
C GLY A 21 -24.61 -25.47 -36.37
N ALA A 22 -25.80 -25.20 -36.90
CA ALA A 22 -26.79 -24.37 -36.23
C ALA A 22 -27.45 -25.21 -35.12
N GLU A 23 -26.81 -25.24 -33.95
CA GLU A 23 -27.44 -25.67 -32.71
C GLU A 23 -28.40 -24.56 -32.28
N ALA A 24 -29.67 -24.90 -32.07
CA ALA A 24 -30.67 -23.95 -31.60
C ALA A 24 -30.25 -23.37 -30.24
N PRO A 25 -30.27 -22.03 -30.03
CA PRO A 25 -29.97 -21.46 -28.73
C PRO A 25 -31.04 -21.92 -27.75
N LEU A 26 -30.65 -22.75 -26.78
CA LEU A 26 -31.47 -22.98 -25.60
C LEU A 26 -31.70 -21.61 -24.93
N PRO A 27 -32.90 -21.34 -24.40
CA PRO A 27 -33.17 -20.09 -23.71
C PRO A 27 -32.13 -19.92 -22.60
N GLU A 28 -31.26 -18.92 -22.76
CA GLU A 28 -30.36 -18.46 -21.71
C GLU A 28 -31.24 -18.13 -20.51
N ALA A 29 -31.29 -19.06 -19.56
CA ALA A 29 -31.72 -18.76 -18.22
C ALA A 29 -30.80 -17.64 -17.78
N ALA A 30 -31.35 -16.42 -17.69
CA ALA A 30 -30.68 -15.30 -17.07
C ALA A 30 -30.45 -15.70 -15.61
N VAL A 31 -29.32 -16.36 -15.36
CA VAL A 31 -28.78 -16.54 -14.03
C VAL A 31 -28.38 -15.14 -13.63
N THR A 32 -29.31 -14.43 -12.99
CA THR A 32 -28.97 -13.28 -12.17
C THR A 32 -28.16 -13.83 -11.01
N ASP A 33 -26.87 -14.05 -11.26
CA ASP A 33 -25.86 -14.29 -10.26
C ASP A 33 -25.70 -12.97 -9.49
N SER A 34 -26.69 -12.70 -8.63
CA SER A 34 -26.57 -11.69 -7.59
C SER A 34 -25.63 -12.26 -6.54
N ALA A 35 -24.36 -12.37 -6.91
CA ALA A 35 -23.28 -12.48 -5.94
C ALA A 35 -23.49 -11.32 -4.96
N PRO A 36 -23.70 -11.59 -3.67
CA PRO A 36 -23.89 -10.52 -2.70
C PRO A 36 -22.72 -9.55 -2.84
N ALA A 37 -23.03 -8.28 -3.07
CA ALA A 37 -22.02 -7.22 -3.08
C ALA A 37 -21.20 -7.39 -1.80
N ALA A 38 -19.92 -7.72 -1.95
CA ALA A 38 -19.03 -7.93 -0.83
C ALA A 38 -19.15 -6.71 0.09
N ALA A 39 -19.60 -6.95 1.32
CA ALA A 39 -19.75 -5.89 2.29
C ALA A 39 -18.42 -5.13 2.39
N ALA A 40 -18.49 -3.80 2.28
CA ALA A 40 -17.30 -2.97 2.43
C ALA A 40 -16.62 -3.32 3.77
N PRO A 41 -15.30 -3.58 3.79
CA PRO A 41 -14.61 -3.99 5.00
C PRO A 41 -14.84 -2.94 6.10
N THR A 42 -15.37 -3.39 7.23
CA THR A 42 -15.59 -2.57 8.42
C THR A 42 -14.21 -2.17 8.97
N LEU A 43 -13.82 -0.90 8.87
CA LEU A 43 -12.65 -0.33 9.55
C LEU A 43 -12.69 -0.70 11.05
N ALA A 44 -11.61 -1.06 11.74
CA ALA A 44 -10.19 -1.08 11.39
C ALA A 44 -9.44 -2.13 12.25
N PRO A 45 -8.24 -2.55 11.83
CA PRO A 45 -7.28 -3.29 12.66
C PRO A 45 -6.68 -2.40 13.78
N ALA A 46 -7.57 -1.91 14.64
CA ALA A 46 -7.25 -1.03 15.75
C ALA A 46 -6.86 -1.84 16.98
N PHE A 47 -5.94 -1.30 17.79
CA PHE A 47 -5.64 -1.83 19.11
C PHE A 47 -5.81 -0.72 20.17
N ASP A 48 -6.07 -1.12 21.42
CA ASP A 48 -6.03 -0.19 22.55
C ASP A 48 -4.58 0.04 22.98
N PRO A 49 -4.01 1.23 22.73
CA PRO A 49 -2.63 1.51 23.11
C PRO A 49 -2.43 1.52 24.63
N GLY A 50 -3.47 1.70 25.44
CA GLY A 50 -3.38 1.56 26.88
C GLY A 50 -3.17 0.12 27.32
N ALA A 51 -3.77 -0.83 26.60
CA ALA A 51 -3.79 -2.24 26.97
C ALA A 51 -2.57 -3.03 26.49
N VAL A 52 -2.05 -2.75 25.28
CA VAL A 52 -0.93 -3.53 24.71
C VAL A 52 0.35 -3.40 25.51
N GLN A 53 1.17 -4.45 25.54
CA GLN A 53 2.47 -4.51 26.20
C GLN A 53 3.53 -5.10 25.25
N PRO A 54 4.83 -4.82 25.47
CA PRO A 54 5.89 -5.55 24.79
C PRO A 54 5.73 -7.07 24.98
N GLY A 55 5.82 -7.82 23.88
CA GLY A 55 5.56 -9.25 23.80
C GLY A 55 4.16 -9.61 23.27
N ASP A 56 3.19 -8.70 23.32
CA ASP A 56 1.86 -8.95 22.74
C ASP A 56 1.92 -9.04 21.22
N THR A 57 0.95 -9.73 20.63
CA THR A 57 0.78 -9.80 19.17
C THR A 57 -0.44 -8.99 18.72
N VAL A 58 -0.22 -8.08 17.78
CA VAL A 58 -1.25 -7.27 17.12
C VAL A 58 -1.17 -7.55 15.62
N LEU A 59 -2.22 -8.15 15.05
CA LEU A 59 -2.30 -8.49 13.62
C LEU A 59 -1.16 -9.39 13.11
N GLY A 60 -0.61 -10.24 13.98
CA GLY A 60 0.54 -11.09 13.66
C GLY A 60 1.90 -10.41 13.84
N LEU A 61 1.95 -9.13 14.21
CA LEU A 61 3.18 -8.42 14.55
C LEU A 61 3.39 -8.38 16.06
N VAL A 62 4.63 -8.59 16.51
CA VAL A 62 4.99 -8.57 17.93
C VAL A 62 5.29 -7.15 18.35
N VAL A 63 4.66 -6.68 19.42
CA VAL A 63 5.00 -5.40 20.06
C VAL A 63 6.36 -5.56 20.72
N ILE A 64 7.36 -4.81 20.26
CA ILE A 64 8.72 -4.87 20.82
C ILE A 64 9.04 -3.68 21.71
N SER A 65 8.41 -2.54 21.48
CA SER A 65 8.47 -1.41 22.40
C SER A 65 7.19 -0.58 22.38
N LYS A 66 6.92 0.06 23.50
CA LYS A 66 5.77 0.93 23.71
C LYS A 66 6.24 2.11 24.57
N ASP A 67 6.10 3.30 24.03
CA ASP A 67 6.25 4.55 24.77
C ASP A 67 5.05 5.41 24.44
N VAL A 68 3.98 5.27 25.23
CA VAL A 68 2.73 6.02 25.01
C VAL A 68 2.21 6.56 26.32
N GLN A 69 1.66 7.76 26.27
CA GLN A 69 1.05 8.45 27.40
C GLN A 69 -0.29 9.05 26.97
N ARG A 70 -1.21 9.23 27.92
CA ARG A 70 -2.43 10.00 27.66
C ARG A 70 -2.08 11.47 27.55
N ALA A 71 -2.61 12.15 26.53
CA ALA A 71 -2.46 13.58 26.38
C ALA A 71 -3.20 14.30 27.52
N ALA A 72 -2.50 15.10 28.32
CA ALA A 72 -3.07 15.75 29.50
C ALA A 72 -4.23 16.72 29.17
N ALA A 73 -4.28 17.25 27.94
CA ALA A 73 -5.32 18.17 27.50
C ALA A 73 -6.58 17.46 26.97
N VAL A 74 -6.49 16.18 26.61
CA VAL A 74 -7.59 15.40 26.01
C VAL A 74 -7.48 13.94 26.51
N ASP A 75 -8.23 13.61 27.56
CA ASP A 75 -8.13 12.32 28.27
C ASP A 75 -8.30 11.07 27.37
N SER A 76 -8.93 11.21 26.20
CA SER A 76 -9.18 10.13 25.24
C SER A 76 -8.07 9.95 24.20
N VAL A 77 -7.05 10.81 24.17
CA VAL A 77 -5.98 10.78 23.15
C VAL A 77 -4.71 10.20 23.75
N TRP A 78 -4.15 9.23 23.04
CA TRP A 78 -2.82 8.69 23.32
C TRP A 78 -1.79 9.36 22.43
N VAL A 79 -0.62 9.67 22.96
CA VAL A 79 0.53 10.20 22.20
C VAL A 79 1.78 9.38 22.51
N GLY A 80 2.68 9.29 21.55
CA GLY A 80 3.92 8.52 21.63
C GLY A 80 4.05 7.55 20.45
N ASN A 81 4.70 6.42 20.67
CA ASN A 81 4.92 5.42 19.63
C ASN A 81 4.81 3.99 20.13
N VAL A 82 4.44 3.10 19.22
CA VAL A 82 4.50 1.65 19.41
C VAL A 82 5.32 1.08 18.27
N VAL A 83 6.29 0.23 18.59
CA VAL A 83 7.12 -0.44 17.61
C VAL A 83 6.76 -1.91 17.55
N PHE A 84 6.56 -2.38 16.33
CA PHE A 84 6.18 -3.73 15.98
C PHE A 84 7.31 -4.38 15.18
N GLU A 85 7.48 -5.69 15.36
CA GLU A 85 8.40 -6.53 14.60
C GLU A 85 7.66 -7.74 14.03
N GLY A 86 8.03 -8.15 12.83
CA GLY A 86 7.45 -9.28 12.11
C GLY A 86 7.20 -8.97 10.65
N ASP A 87 6.84 -10.02 9.89
CA ASP A 87 6.67 -9.93 8.44
C ASP A 87 5.37 -9.21 8.07
N LEU A 88 5.49 -7.97 7.61
CA LEU A 88 4.37 -7.18 7.11
C LEU A 88 4.54 -6.94 5.61
N VAL A 89 3.74 -7.66 4.81
CA VAL A 89 3.69 -7.46 3.35
C VAL A 89 2.59 -6.46 3.01
N VAL A 90 2.96 -5.40 2.29
CA VAL A 90 2.06 -4.32 1.89
C VAL A 90 2.25 -3.94 0.43
N GLN A 91 1.15 -3.53 -0.21
CA GLN A 91 1.13 -2.96 -1.55
C GLN A 91 0.77 -1.46 -1.49
N GLY A 92 1.47 -0.66 -2.28
CA GLY A 92 1.32 0.78 -2.28
C GLY A 92 2.20 1.50 -3.29
N VAL A 93 2.37 2.80 -3.08
CA VAL A 93 3.14 3.70 -3.94
C VAL A 93 4.35 4.25 -3.20
N TYR A 94 5.54 3.92 -3.71
CA TYR A 94 6.82 4.51 -3.31
C TYR A 94 6.99 5.89 -3.95
N GLN A 95 7.30 6.91 -3.15
CA GLN A 95 7.38 8.31 -3.60
C GLN A 95 8.16 9.17 -2.58
N PRO A 96 8.50 10.43 -2.89
CA PRO A 96 9.18 11.30 -1.95
C PRO A 96 8.24 11.72 -0.82
N HIS A 97 8.82 12.19 0.29
CA HIS A 97 8.05 12.89 1.33
C HIS A 97 7.24 14.06 0.73
N TYR A 98 6.11 14.41 1.36
CA TYR A 98 5.24 15.47 0.86
C TYR A 98 5.92 16.86 0.90
N ASP A 99 6.74 17.11 1.93
CA ASP A 99 7.64 18.27 2.05
C ASP A 99 8.96 18.13 1.27
N TRP A 100 8.98 17.44 0.13
CA TRP A 100 10.16 17.43 -0.74
C TRP A 100 10.30 18.79 -1.46
N PRO A 101 11.51 19.38 -1.56
CA PRO A 101 12.84 18.80 -1.26
C PRO A 101 13.38 19.02 0.16
N GLU A 102 12.66 19.70 1.04
CA GLU A 102 13.10 20.00 2.40
C GLU A 102 13.28 18.72 3.24
N VAL A 103 12.43 17.72 3.02
CA VAL A 103 12.54 16.38 3.60
C VAL A 103 12.85 15.36 2.50
N THR A 104 14.00 14.71 2.60
CA THR A 104 14.50 13.78 1.59
C THR A 104 14.24 12.31 1.89
N ALA A 105 13.56 12.01 3.00
CA ALA A 105 13.19 10.64 3.34
C ALA A 105 12.26 10.05 2.27
N PRO A 106 12.56 8.88 1.70
CA PRO A 106 11.64 8.17 0.84
C PRO A 106 10.49 7.62 1.67
N CYS A 107 9.27 7.69 1.13
CA CYS A 107 8.06 7.29 1.82
C CYS A 107 7.21 6.37 0.95
N PHE A 108 6.27 5.71 1.60
CA PHE A 108 5.40 4.71 1.00
C PHE A 108 3.96 4.96 1.43
N HIS A 109 3.07 5.12 0.46
CA HIS A 109 1.64 5.23 0.71
C HIS A 109 0.98 3.90 0.38
N VAL A 110 0.40 3.26 1.39
CA VAL A 110 -0.27 1.97 1.25
C VAL A 110 -1.65 2.22 0.69
N THR A 111 -1.89 1.76 -0.54
CA THR A 111 -3.10 2.05 -1.31
C THR A 111 -4.02 0.85 -1.47
N ASP A 112 -3.49 -0.37 -1.33
CA ASP A 112 -4.30 -1.59 -1.39
C ASP A 112 -5.12 -1.77 -0.09
N PRO A 113 -6.46 -1.90 -0.17
CA PRO A 113 -7.32 -2.05 1.01
C PRO A 113 -6.96 -3.25 1.89
N THR A 114 -6.50 -4.36 1.30
CA THR A 114 -6.10 -5.55 2.07
C THR A 114 -4.85 -5.27 2.89
N SER A 115 -3.88 -4.58 2.31
CA SER A 115 -2.65 -4.13 2.97
C SER A 115 -2.94 -3.09 4.07
N ILE A 116 -3.80 -2.12 3.79
CA ILE A 116 -4.31 -1.11 4.74
C ILE A 116 -4.91 -1.78 6.00
N ALA A 117 -5.63 -2.89 5.83
CA ALA A 117 -6.26 -3.64 6.92
C ALA A 117 -5.27 -4.50 7.75
N ARG A 118 -4.00 -4.59 7.36
CA ARG A 118 -2.95 -5.29 8.11
C ARG A 118 -2.05 -4.37 8.94
N ILE A 119 -2.20 -3.06 8.77
CA ILE A 119 -1.35 -2.07 9.46
C ILE A 119 -1.98 -1.72 10.81
N PRO A 120 -1.26 -1.88 11.94
CA PRO A 120 -1.75 -1.47 13.25
C PRO A 120 -2.10 0.02 13.30
N ARG A 121 -3.21 0.37 13.96
CA ARG A 121 -3.65 1.77 14.11
C ARG A 121 -4.01 2.13 15.54
N PHE A 122 -3.72 3.37 15.91
CA PHE A 122 -4.27 3.99 17.12
C PHE A 122 -5.75 4.29 16.92
N VAL A 123 -6.55 4.18 17.99
CA VAL A 123 -7.92 4.70 18.02
C VAL A 123 -8.14 5.62 19.23
N PRO A 124 -9.05 6.61 19.13
CA PRO A 124 -9.58 7.16 17.88
C PRO A 124 -8.48 7.97 17.18
N ASP A 125 -8.32 7.86 15.86
CA ASP A 125 -7.30 8.62 15.13
C ASP A 125 -7.91 9.28 13.89
N GLU A 126 -7.54 10.52 13.58
CA GLU A 126 -8.01 11.20 12.37
C GLU A 126 -7.53 10.46 11.10
N TRP A 127 -6.41 9.75 11.19
CA TRP A 127 -5.90 8.83 10.17
C TRP A 127 -6.67 7.49 10.09
N THR A 128 -7.62 7.26 11.00
CA THR A 128 -8.64 6.20 10.89
C THR A 128 -9.95 6.69 10.29
N SER A 129 -10.05 7.97 9.92
CA SER A 129 -11.16 8.47 9.11
C SER A 129 -11.12 7.85 7.71
N THR A 130 -12.25 7.88 7.00
CA THR A 130 -12.37 7.38 5.63
C THR A 130 -11.36 8.04 4.67
N ASP A 131 -10.96 9.28 4.96
CA ASP A 131 -10.03 10.07 4.14
C ASP A 131 -8.57 9.97 4.64
N GLY A 132 -8.33 9.23 5.72
CA GLY A 132 -7.02 9.05 6.33
C GLY A 132 -6.07 8.23 5.45
N LYS A 133 -4.99 8.87 4.98
CA LYS A 133 -3.94 8.19 4.21
C LYS A 133 -3.07 7.32 5.11
N THR A 134 -2.80 6.09 4.68
CA THR A 134 -1.94 5.15 5.43
C THR A 134 -0.54 5.17 4.85
N TRP A 135 0.38 5.88 5.47
CA TRP A 135 1.71 6.07 4.93
C TRP A 135 2.79 6.05 6.01
N PHE A 136 4.03 5.81 5.57
CA PHE A 136 5.22 5.80 6.41
C PHE A 136 6.45 6.19 5.60
N CYS A 137 7.53 6.57 6.28
CA CYS A 137 8.83 6.74 5.66
C CYS A 137 9.79 5.64 6.10
N PHE A 138 10.82 5.36 5.29
CA PHE A 138 11.75 4.28 5.59
C PHE A 138 12.73 4.68 6.69
N SER A 139 12.92 3.82 7.69
CA SER A 139 13.95 3.99 8.73
C SER A 139 15.34 3.59 8.27
N ASN A 140 15.44 2.85 7.15
CA ASN A 140 16.66 2.47 6.44
C ASN A 140 16.63 3.02 5.00
N PRO A 141 16.62 4.35 4.82
CA PRO A 141 16.38 4.99 3.53
C PRO A 141 17.42 4.61 2.47
N GLU A 142 18.67 4.35 2.87
CA GLU A 142 19.72 3.86 1.98
C GLU A 142 19.38 2.50 1.36
N ILE A 143 18.82 1.56 2.15
CA ILE A 143 18.39 0.25 1.66
C ILE A 143 17.17 0.39 0.76
N ALA A 144 16.24 1.29 1.10
CA ALA A 144 15.10 1.59 0.24
C ALA A 144 15.54 2.14 -1.12
N VAL A 145 16.49 3.08 -1.16
CA VAL A 145 17.02 3.62 -2.42
C VAL A 145 17.80 2.56 -3.21
N GLU A 146 18.57 1.71 -2.53
CA GLU A 146 19.29 0.61 -3.18
C GLU A 146 18.35 -0.39 -3.86
N LEU A 147 17.30 -0.83 -3.16
CA LEU A 147 16.38 -1.86 -3.66
C LEU A 147 15.30 -1.31 -4.60
N LEU A 148 14.78 -0.12 -4.32
CA LEU A 148 13.58 0.43 -5.00
C LEU A 148 13.94 1.48 -6.04
N GLY A 149 15.16 2.03 -5.98
CA GLY A 149 15.60 3.18 -6.78
C GLY A 149 15.24 4.51 -6.13
N ALA A 150 15.52 5.58 -6.86
CA ALA A 150 15.27 6.95 -6.41
C ALA A 150 13.75 7.26 -6.45
N PRO A 151 13.18 7.93 -5.43
CA PRO A 151 11.73 8.06 -5.26
C PRO A 151 11.09 9.16 -6.14
N GLU A 152 11.86 9.92 -6.92
CA GLU A 152 11.37 11.10 -7.65
C GLU A 152 10.24 10.76 -8.63
N GLU A 153 10.31 9.57 -9.23
CA GLU A 153 9.26 8.97 -10.07
C GLU A 153 8.46 7.96 -9.24
N PRO A 154 7.22 8.28 -8.84
CA PRO A 154 6.42 7.37 -8.03
C PRO A 154 6.17 6.05 -8.73
N ARG A 155 6.13 4.96 -7.96
CA ARG A 155 5.96 3.61 -8.50
C ARG A 155 5.12 2.74 -7.59
N GLU A 156 4.27 1.91 -8.18
CA GLU A 156 3.54 0.88 -7.45
C GLU A 156 4.47 -0.28 -7.11
N LEU A 157 4.46 -0.72 -5.85
CA LEU A 157 5.29 -1.83 -5.39
C LEU A 157 4.52 -2.71 -4.40
N VAL A 158 4.96 -3.96 -4.29
CA VAL A 158 4.69 -4.85 -3.16
C VAL A 158 6.00 -5.06 -2.41
N ILE A 159 6.00 -4.76 -1.11
CA ILE A 159 7.21 -4.81 -0.27
C ILE A 159 6.94 -5.59 1.02
N ALA A 160 8.00 -6.20 1.55
CA ALA A 160 8.01 -6.76 2.90
C ALA A 160 8.73 -5.80 3.85
N LEU A 161 8.12 -5.59 5.01
CA LEU A 161 8.67 -4.82 6.11
C LEU A 161 9.03 -5.78 7.25
N SER A 162 10.19 -5.59 7.87
CA SER A 162 10.62 -6.35 9.06
C SER A 162 10.18 -5.69 10.37
N ARG A 163 10.02 -4.36 10.34
CA ARG A 163 9.74 -3.52 11.49
C ARG A 163 8.81 -2.39 11.10
N PHE A 164 7.84 -2.09 11.95
CA PHE A 164 6.91 -0.98 11.77
C PHE A 164 6.79 -0.18 13.05
N GLN A 165 7.02 1.13 12.98
CA GLN A 165 6.86 2.04 14.10
C GLN A 165 5.68 2.97 13.82
N LEU A 166 4.63 2.80 14.61
CA LEU A 166 3.46 3.66 14.59
C LEU A 166 3.73 4.85 15.51
N TRP A 167 3.66 6.06 14.96
CA TRP A 167 3.74 7.31 15.71
C TRP A 167 2.37 7.94 15.85
N ARG A 168 2.13 8.55 17.02
CA ARG A 168 0.99 9.44 17.23
C ARG A 168 1.44 10.65 18.03
N GLN A 169 1.46 11.82 17.40
CA GLN A 169 1.78 13.08 18.06
C GLN A 169 0.76 14.15 17.66
N MET A 170 0.77 15.28 18.35
CA MET A 170 -0.06 16.45 18.05
C MET A 170 0.55 17.36 16.96
N SER A 171 1.67 16.93 16.36
CA SER A 171 2.41 17.63 15.30
C SER A 171 2.81 16.63 14.22
N ASP A 172 3.41 17.12 13.13
CA ASP A 172 3.85 16.36 11.97
C ASP A 172 4.82 15.23 12.36
N ALA A 173 4.25 14.08 12.72
CA ALA A 173 4.95 12.85 12.98
C ALA A 173 4.34 11.79 12.07
N TYR A 174 5.21 11.07 11.37
CA TYR A 174 4.82 10.00 10.46
C TYR A 174 5.28 8.66 11.01
N SER A 175 4.58 7.61 10.61
CA SER A 175 5.01 6.25 10.91
C SER A 175 6.31 5.96 10.16
N MET A 176 7.11 5.05 10.71
CA MET A 176 8.35 4.60 10.11
C MET A 176 8.29 3.11 9.84
N ALA A 177 8.97 2.64 8.81
CA ALA A 177 9.11 1.20 8.56
C ALA A 177 10.51 0.83 8.08
N GLU A 178 10.97 -0.35 8.45
CA GLU A 178 12.21 -0.92 7.94
C GLU A 178 11.90 -1.82 6.75
N LEU A 179 12.46 -1.50 5.58
CA LEU A 179 12.33 -2.32 4.39
C LEU A 179 13.17 -3.58 4.55
N ALA A 180 12.55 -4.74 4.37
CA ALA A 180 13.23 -6.03 4.33
C ALA A 180 13.48 -6.48 2.89
N GLU A 181 12.46 -6.40 2.03
CA GLU A 181 12.51 -6.96 0.68
C GLU A 181 11.56 -6.23 -0.28
N LEU A 182 11.99 -6.12 -1.54
CA LEU A 182 11.11 -5.83 -2.68
C LEU A 182 10.56 -7.15 -3.24
N ILE A 183 9.24 -7.33 -3.17
CA ILE A 183 8.58 -8.55 -3.68
C ILE A 183 8.21 -8.38 -5.15
N GLU A 184 7.56 -7.27 -5.48
CA GLU A 184 7.08 -7.00 -6.84
C GLU A 184 7.19 -5.51 -7.17
N ALA A 185 7.69 -5.21 -8.37
CA ALA A 185 7.69 -3.87 -8.93
C ALA A 185 6.61 -3.74 -9.99
N GLY A 186 5.65 -2.85 -9.75
CA GLY A 186 4.59 -2.47 -10.67
C GLY A 186 4.99 -1.34 -11.62
N PRO A 187 4.02 -0.81 -12.39
CA PRO A 187 4.27 0.29 -13.31
C PRO A 187 4.59 1.61 -12.57
N ALA A 188 5.12 2.58 -13.32
CA ALA A 188 5.19 3.96 -12.86
C ALA A 188 3.78 4.45 -12.49
N SER A 189 3.70 5.26 -11.45
CA SER A 189 2.45 5.76 -10.88
C SER A 189 2.54 7.26 -10.64
N ARG A 190 1.45 7.85 -10.15
CA ARG A 190 1.40 9.26 -9.75
C ARG A 190 1.62 9.41 -8.25
N ARG A 191 2.01 10.61 -7.81
CA ARG A 191 2.12 10.91 -6.37
C ARG A 191 0.73 10.84 -5.76
N THR A 192 0.61 10.11 -4.66
CA THR A 192 -0.68 9.92 -3.97
C THR A 192 -0.72 10.61 -2.61
N LEU A 193 0.43 11.01 -2.06
CA LEU A 193 0.46 11.78 -0.81
C LEU A 193 0.01 13.23 -1.00
N LEU A 194 0.24 13.81 -2.18
CA LEU A 194 -0.11 15.19 -2.52
C LEU A 194 -1.49 15.35 -3.18
N ASP A 195 -2.04 14.26 -3.73
CA ASP A 195 -3.32 14.28 -4.43
C ASP A 195 -4.47 14.13 -3.41
N PRO A 196 -5.52 14.96 -3.46
CA PRO A 196 -6.68 14.84 -2.57
C PRO A 196 -7.46 13.53 -2.78
#